data_AF-A0A399Q4W9-F1
#
_entry.id   AF-A0A399Q4W9-F1
#
_cell.length_a   1.000
_cell.length_b   1.000
_cell.length_c   1.000
_cell.angle_alpha   90.00
_cell.angle_beta   90.00
_cell.angle_gamma   90.00
#
_symmetry.space_group_name_H-M   'P 1'
#
loop_
_entity.id
_entity.type
_entity.pdbx_description
1 polymer ?
#
loop_
_entity_poly.entity_id
_entity_poly.type
_entity_poly.pdbx_seq_one_letter_code
_entity_poly.pdbx_strand_id
1 'polypeptide(L)'
;MTAAQHPPDDAIRDDLIRHFRLAREALVWKLDGLGEHDVRRPLVPTGSNLLGLVKHAAGVEAGYLGFVFGRPFPEELPWMEEDAPPNADMRATAEESRADILGLSARVGAHSEATLRALPLDAVGRVPWWPGEAGRVTVQRIAVHLVAELNRHA
;
A
#
# COMPACT_ATOMS: atom_id res chain seq x y z
N MET A 1 20.09 -18.18 -31.70
CA MET A 1 19.04 -17.74 -30.76
C MET A 1 19.70 -16.84 -29.73
N THR A 2 19.63 -15.53 -29.92
CA THR A 2 20.14 -14.54 -28.97
C THR A 2 19.28 -14.63 -27.71
N ALA A 3 19.89 -14.97 -26.57
CA ALA A 3 19.19 -14.93 -25.28
C ALA A 3 18.67 -13.51 -25.07
N ALA A 4 17.37 -13.37 -24.79
CA ALA A 4 16.80 -12.09 -24.42
C ALA A 4 17.54 -11.59 -23.17
N GLN A 5 18.22 -10.45 -23.29
CA GLN A 5 18.81 -9.76 -22.14
C GLN A 5 17.66 -9.37 -21.21
N HIS A 6 17.64 -9.95 -20.02
CA HIS A 6 16.71 -9.52 -18.98
C HIS A 6 17.06 -8.08 -18.60
N PRO A 7 16.07 -7.19 -18.41
CA PRO A 7 16.35 -5.85 -17.92
C PRO A 7 17.07 -5.94 -16.56
N PRO A 8 18.03 -5.05 -16.28
CA PRO A 8 18.70 -5.03 -15.00
C PRO A 8 17.68 -4.78 -13.88
N ASP A 9 17.88 -5.40 -12.72
CA ASP A 9 16.98 -5.31 -11.56
C ASP A 9 16.63 -3.86 -11.19
N ASP A 10 17.55 -2.92 -11.39
CA ASP A 10 17.33 -1.49 -11.13
C ASP A 10 16.23 -0.91 -12.04
N ALA A 11 16.19 -1.28 -13.32
CA ALA A 11 15.15 -0.83 -14.24
C ALA A 11 13.77 -1.40 -13.87
N ILE A 12 13.72 -2.69 -13.51
CA ILE A 12 12.50 -3.34 -13.01
C ILE A 12 12.01 -2.64 -11.73
N ARG A 13 12.94 -2.36 -10.81
CA ARG A 13 12.64 -1.67 -9.55
C ARG A 13 12.10 -0.27 -9.78
N ASP A 14 12.74 0.51 -10.65
CA ASP A 14 12.30 1.87 -10.95
C ASP A 14 10.91 1.88 -11.63
N ASP A 15 10.62 0.88 -12.47
CA ASP A 15 9.28 0.66 -13.01
C ASP A 15 8.25 0.37 -11.91
N LEU A 16 8.55 -0.52 -10.96
CA LEU A 16 7.67 -0.82 -9.84
C LEU A 16 7.40 0.43 -8.97
N ILE A 17 8.46 1.16 -8.63
CA ILE A 17 8.36 2.42 -7.86
C ILE A 17 7.48 3.43 -8.59
N ARG A 18 7.65 3.59 -9.92
CA ARG A 18 6.82 4.48 -10.72
C ARG A 18 5.34 4.09 -10.65
N HIS A 19 5.01 2.81 -10.81
CA HIS A 19 3.61 2.38 -10.77
C HIS A 19 2.97 2.53 -9.38
N PHE A 20 3.75 2.37 -8.30
CA PHE A 20 3.27 2.68 -6.95
C PHE A 20 2.95 4.15 -6.75
N ARG A 21 3.84 5.05 -7.20
CA ARG A 21 3.59 6.49 -7.15
C ARG A 21 2.32 6.85 -7.92
N LEU A 22 2.19 6.36 -9.16
CA LEU A 22 1.01 6.62 -9.99
C LEU A 22 -0.29 6.12 -9.34
N ALA A 23 -0.29 4.92 -8.75
CA ALA A 23 -1.48 4.39 -8.10
C ALA A 23 -1.87 5.19 -6.84
N ARG A 24 -0.89 5.60 -6.02
CA ARG A 24 -1.14 6.50 -4.87
C ARG A 24 -1.64 7.86 -5.32
N GLU A 25 -1.00 8.46 -6.32
CA GLU A 25 -1.40 9.75 -6.88
C GLU A 25 -2.81 9.70 -7.43
N ALA A 26 -3.20 8.62 -8.11
CA ALA A 26 -4.56 8.44 -8.61
C ALA A 26 -5.60 8.36 -7.47
N LEU A 27 -5.30 7.65 -6.38
CA LEU A 27 -6.15 7.61 -5.18
C LEU A 27 -6.32 9.00 -4.56
N VAL A 28 -5.24 9.76 -4.44
CA VAL A 28 -5.28 11.13 -3.89
C VAL A 28 -6.02 12.07 -4.82
N TRP A 29 -5.76 12.00 -6.12
CA TRP A 29 -6.41 12.82 -7.16
C TRP A 29 -7.94 12.67 -7.15
N LYS A 30 -8.47 11.48 -6.85
CA LYS A 30 -9.91 11.27 -6.69
C LYS A 30 -10.55 12.09 -5.56
N LEU A 31 -9.75 12.63 -4.63
CA LEU A 31 -10.23 13.48 -3.56
C LEU A 31 -10.28 14.96 -3.97
N ASP A 32 -9.69 15.33 -5.10
CA ASP A 32 -9.56 16.73 -5.52
C ASP A 32 -10.94 17.34 -5.80
N GLY A 33 -11.15 18.55 -5.27
CA GLY A 33 -12.42 19.27 -5.41
C GLY A 33 -13.56 18.77 -4.51
N LEU A 34 -13.38 17.65 -3.79
CA LEU A 34 -14.41 17.11 -2.89
C LEU A 34 -14.35 17.74 -1.49
N GLY A 35 -15.53 18.08 -0.94
CA GLY A 35 -15.66 18.55 0.44
C GLY A 35 -15.49 17.44 1.49
N GLU A 36 -15.39 17.81 2.76
CA GLU A 36 -15.16 16.86 3.87
C GLU A 36 -16.25 15.78 3.99
N HIS A 37 -17.49 16.13 3.64
CA HIS A 37 -18.61 15.18 3.59
C HIS A 37 -18.41 14.16 2.47
N ASP A 38 -18.09 14.59 1.25
CA ASP A 38 -18.04 13.71 0.08
C ASP A 38 -16.89 12.72 0.12
N VAL A 39 -15.77 13.08 0.74
CA VAL A 39 -14.67 12.12 0.93
C VAL A 39 -14.92 11.10 2.03
N ARG A 40 -15.87 11.35 2.94
CA ARG A 40 -16.21 10.45 4.06
C ARG A 40 -17.54 9.73 3.93
N ARG A 41 -18.42 10.15 3.02
CA ARG A 41 -19.70 9.49 2.83
C ARG A 41 -19.48 8.05 2.34
N PRO A 42 -20.03 7.03 3.02
CA PRO A 42 -19.98 5.68 2.50
C PRO A 42 -20.87 5.55 1.26
N LEU A 43 -20.38 4.84 0.25
CA LEU A 43 -21.15 4.56 -0.99
C LEU A 43 -21.62 3.11 -1.08
N VAL A 44 -21.19 2.26 -0.14
CA VAL A 44 -21.52 0.84 -0.07
C VAL A 44 -21.80 0.42 1.38
N PRO A 45 -22.58 -0.66 1.63
CA PRO A 45 -22.96 -1.09 2.98
C PRO A 45 -21.80 -1.46 3.90
N THR A 46 -20.64 -1.82 3.34
CA THR A 46 -19.41 -2.12 4.12
C THR A 46 -18.79 -0.89 4.76
N GLY A 47 -19.29 0.31 4.48
CA GLY A 47 -18.87 1.54 5.16
C GLY A 47 -17.62 2.20 4.57
N SER A 48 -17.05 1.66 3.49
CA SER A 48 -15.87 2.22 2.83
C SER A 48 -16.16 3.61 2.28
N ASN A 49 -15.20 4.53 2.43
CA ASN A 49 -15.26 5.88 1.90
C ASN A 49 -13.94 6.25 1.18
N LEU A 50 -13.98 7.30 0.34
CA LEU A 50 -12.85 7.64 -0.55
C LEU A 50 -11.57 7.95 0.24
N LEU A 51 -11.69 8.69 1.35
CA LEU A 51 -10.55 8.97 2.22
C LEU A 51 -10.01 7.70 2.91
N GLY A 52 -10.91 6.79 3.26
CA GLY A 52 -10.59 5.47 3.79
C GLY A 52 -9.84 4.59 2.80
N LEU A 53 -10.08 4.71 1.49
CA LEU A 53 -9.28 3.98 0.49
C LEU A 53 -7.81 4.44 0.48
N VAL A 54 -7.54 5.73 0.71
CA VAL A 54 -6.17 6.24 0.86
C VAL A 54 -5.52 5.71 2.14
N LYS A 55 -6.27 5.70 3.25
CA LYS A 55 -5.83 5.15 4.54
C LYS A 55 -5.52 3.65 4.43
N HIS A 56 -6.40 2.87 3.81
CA HIS A 56 -6.22 1.45 3.54
C HIS A 56 -4.96 1.19 2.70
N ALA A 57 -4.79 1.91 1.59
CA ALA A 57 -3.61 1.80 0.74
C ALA A 57 -2.31 2.00 1.53
N ALA A 58 -2.26 3.00 2.42
CA ALA A 58 -1.13 3.23 3.30
C ALA A 58 -0.91 2.06 4.29
N GLY A 59 -1.97 1.55 4.93
CA GLY A 59 -1.85 0.40 5.83
C GLY A 59 -1.31 -0.85 5.15
N VAL A 60 -1.85 -1.16 3.96
CA VAL A 60 -1.44 -2.30 3.14
C VAL A 60 0.03 -2.21 2.73
N GLU A 61 0.47 -1.05 2.25
CA GLU A 61 1.86 -0.83 1.88
C GLU A 61 2.82 -0.98 3.08
N ALA A 62 2.47 -0.40 4.23
CA ALA A 62 3.24 -0.50 5.46
C ALA A 62 3.39 -1.97 5.93
N GLY A 63 2.33 -2.77 5.80
CA GLY A 63 2.37 -4.20 6.10
C GLY A 63 3.26 -4.99 5.13
N TYR A 64 3.01 -4.85 3.83
CA TYR A 64 3.65 -5.69 2.81
C TYR A 64 5.09 -5.29 2.47
N LEU A 65 5.43 -3.99 2.39
CA LEU A 65 6.80 -3.54 2.15
C LEU A 65 7.53 -3.12 3.43
N GLY A 66 6.86 -3.16 4.58
CA GLY A 66 7.50 -2.98 5.86
C GLY A 66 7.62 -4.30 6.63
N PHE A 67 6.55 -4.68 7.32
CA PHE A 67 6.52 -5.82 8.24
C PHE A 67 7.01 -7.13 7.60
N VAL A 68 6.51 -7.49 6.41
CA VAL A 68 6.81 -8.76 5.71
C VAL A 68 8.30 -8.97 5.43
N PHE A 69 9.07 -7.88 5.30
CA PHE A 69 10.50 -7.91 5.00
C PHE A 69 11.36 -7.43 6.19
N GLY A 70 10.82 -7.43 7.41
CA GLY A 70 11.56 -7.06 8.62
C GLY A 70 11.95 -5.58 8.69
N ARG A 71 11.17 -4.71 8.03
CA ARG A 71 11.38 -3.26 7.99
C ARG A 71 10.10 -2.53 8.43
N PRO A 72 9.59 -2.74 9.65
CA PRO A 72 8.29 -2.20 10.05
C PRO A 72 8.23 -0.68 9.86
N PHE A 73 7.08 -0.18 9.41
CA PHE A 73 6.81 1.26 9.39
C PHE A 73 6.79 1.78 10.84
N PRO A 74 7.43 2.91 11.16
CA PRO A 74 7.68 3.30 12.55
C PRO A 74 6.47 3.89 13.29
N GLU A 75 5.42 4.29 12.58
CA GLU A 75 4.20 4.81 13.22
C GLU A 75 3.19 3.69 13.44
N GLU A 76 2.44 3.78 14.54
CA GLU A 76 1.37 2.85 14.85
C GLU A 76 0.20 3.02 13.88
N LEU A 77 -0.40 1.90 13.48
CA LEU A 77 -1.57 1.85 12.60
C LEU A 77 -2.67 1.03 13.28
N PRO A 78 -3.36 1.57 14.30
CA PRO A 78 -4.30 0.79 15.13
C PRO A 78 -5.42 0.08 14.36
N TRP A 79 -5.78 0.58 13.18
CA TRP A 79 -6.78 -0.02 12.29
C TRP A 79 -6.27 -1.21 11.47
N MET A 80 -4.96 -1.52 11.54
CA MET A 80 -4.33 -2.68 10.90
C MET A 80 -4.00 -3.80 11.90
N GLU A 81 -4.23 -3.58 13.20
CA GLU A 81 -3.99 -4.57 14.25
C GLU A 81 -4.95 -5.77 14.15
N GLU A 82 -4.56 -6.92 14.70
CA GLU A 82 -5.34 -8.16 14.58
C GLU A 82 -6.73 -8.07 15.23
N ASP A 83 -6.88 -7.27 16.29
CA ASP A 83 -8.13 -7.05 17.00
C ASP A 83 -8.94 -5.85 16.46
N ALA A 84 -8.45 -5.19 15.41
CA ALA A 84 -9.18 -4.10 14.77
C ALA A 84 -10.51 -4.59 14.17
N PRO A 85 -11.58 -3.76 14.21
CA PRO A 85 -12.84 -4.11 13.57
C PRO A 85 -12.65 -4.40 12.07
N PRO A 86 -13.43 -5.31 11.47
CA PRO A 86 -13.38 -5.57 10.03
C PRO A 86 -13.53 -4.28 9.22
N ASN A 87 -12.63 -4.07 8.25
CA ASN A 87 -12.60 -2.89 7.37
C ASN A 87 -12.38 -1.55 8.11
N ALA A 88 -11.79 -1.54 9.32
CA ALA A 88 -11.48 -0.31 10.05
C ALA A 88 -10.54 0.64 9.27
N ASP A 89 -9.69 0.06 8.44
CA ASP A 89 -8.75 0.73 7.54
C ASP A 89 -9.42 1.33 6.29
N MET A 90 -10.53 0.73 5.83
CA MET A 90 -11.31 1.17 4.67
C MET A 90 -12.21 2.39 4.95
N ARG A 91 -12.24 2.88 6.19
CA ARG A 91 -13.07 3.99 6.64
C ARG A 91 -12.21 5.04 7.35
N ALA A 92 -12.27 6.27 6.86
CA ALA A 92 -11.82 7.44 7.62
C ALA A 92 -12.97 7.97 8.50
N THR A 93 -12.76 8.11 9.80
CA THR A 93 -13.74 8.66 10.74
C THR A 93 -13.77 10.20 10.73
N ALA A 94 -14.64 10.80 11.53
CA ALA A 94 -14.72 12.26 11.65
C ALA A 94 -13.53 12.84 12.44
N GLU A 95 -12.96 12.03 13.34
CA GLU A 95 -11.81 12.35 14.18
C GLU A 95 -10.48 12.26 13.40
N GLU A 96 -10.47 11.50 12.30
CA GLU A 96 -9.32 11.37 11.43
C GLU A 96 -9.30 12.51 10.39
N SER A 97 -8.28 13.36 10.48
CA SER A 97 -8.15 14.49 9.57
C SER A 97 -7.69 14.02 8.19
N ARG A 98 -8.21 14.69 7.15
CA ARG A 98 -7.79 14.46 5.77
C ARG A 98 -6.29 14.70 5.59
N ALA A 99 -5.77 15.75 6.22
CA ALA A 99 -4.35 16.10 6.15
C ALA A 99 -3.46 15.00 6.75
N ASP A 100 -3.86 14.41 7.88
CA ASP A 100 -3.10 13.35 8.53
C ASP A 100 -3.07 12.08 7.68
N ILE A 101 -4.21 11.70 7.09
CA ILE A 101 -4.29 10.51 6.21
C ILE A 101 -3.44 10.72 4.94
N LEU A 102 -3.51 11.89 4.31
CA LEU A 102 -2.66 12.19 3.15
C LEU A 102 -1.18 12.23 3.51
N GLY A 103 -0.85 12.82 4.67
CA GLY A 103 0.52 12.84 5.19
C GLY A 103 1.04 11.44 5.50
N LEU A 104 0.22 10.59 6.10
CA LEU A 104 0.55 9.18 6.35
C LEU A 104 0.81 8.44 5.04
N SER A 105 -0.07 8.58 4.05
CA SER A 105 0.10 7.96 2.73
C SER A 105 1.44 8.35 2.09
N ALA A 106 1.85 9.63 2.18
CA ALA A 106 3.14 10.08 1.69
C ALA A 106 4.33 9.46 2.46
N ARG A 107 4.27 9.41 3.80
CA ARG A 107 5.33 8.83 4.64
C ARG A 107 5.47 7.32 4.43
N VAL A 108 4.36 6.59 4.35
CA VAL A 108 4.37 5.17 4.01
C VAL A 108 4.92 4.97 2.60
N GLY A 109 4.49 5.77 1.62
CA GLY A 109 4.99 5.67 0.25
C GLY A 109 6.52 5.82 0.17
N ALA A 110 7.08 6.78 0.91
CA ALA A 110 8.53 6.94 1.03
C ALA A 110 9.21 5.73 1.69
N HIS A 111 8.60 5.16 2.74
CA HIS A 111 9.09 3.95 3.39
C HIS A 111 9.08 2.72 2.47
N SER A 112 7.99 2.51 1.74
CA SER A 112 7.85 1.46 0.73
C SER A 112 8.95 1.55 -0.33
N GLU A 113 9.19 2.75 -0.87
CA GLU A 113 10.23 2.99 -1.86
C GLU A 113 11.63 2.73 -1.29
N ALA A 114 11.88 3.13 -0.04
CA ALA A 114 13.13 2.84 0.64
C ALA A 114 13.36 1.33 0.79
N THR A 115 12.32 0.54 1.11
CA THR A 115 12.43 -0.93 1.13
C THR A 115 12.76 -1.50 -0.24
N LEU A 116 12.07 -1.07 -1.30
CA LEU A 116 12.33 -1.56 -2.66
C LEU A 116 13.76 -1.27 -3.10
N ARG A 117 14.31 -0.11 -2.74
CA ARG A 117 15.71 0.26 -3.04
C ARG A 117 16.74 -0.46 -2.17
N ALA A 118 16.39 -0.82 -0.94
CA ALA A 118 17.31 -1.47 -0.02
C ALA A 118 17.47 -2.98 -0.25
N LEU A 119 16.46 -3.65 -0.83
CA LEU A 119 16.43 -5.10 -0.97
C LEU A 119 16.59 -5.56 -2.43
N PRO A 120 17.26 -6.70 -2.67
CA PRO A 120 17.22 -7.35 -3.97
C PRO A 120 15.81 -7.89 -4.25
N LEU A 121 15.44 -7.99 -5.53
CA LEU A 121 14.07 -8.36 -5.94
C LEU A 121 13.68 -9.80 -5.53
N ASP A 122 14.66 -10.67 -5.35
CA ASP A 122 14.51 -12.05 -4.89
C ASP A 122 14.61 -12.21 -3.37
N ALA A 123 14.83 -11.12 -2.60
CA ALA A 123 14.83 -11.16 -1.15
C ALA A 123 13.52 -11.75 -0.63
N VAL A 124 13.66 -12.71 0.28
CA VAL A 124 12.54 -13.50 0.79
C VAL A 124 11.93 -12.83 2.02
N GLY A 125 10.60 -12.71 2.01
CA GLY A 125 9.78 -12.31 3.15
C GLY A 125 8.75 -13.38 3.50
N ARG A 126 8.03 -13.15 4.60
CA ARG A 126 6.90 -14.00 5.00
C ARG A 126 5.66 -13.18 5.31
N VAL A 127 4.58 -13.46 4.59
CA VAL A 127 3.24 -12.91 4.83
C VAL A 127 2.50 -13.86 5.78
N PRO A 128 2.29 -13.51 7.06
CA PRO A 128 1.72 -14.46 8.03
C PRO A 128 0.22 -14.71 7.82
N TRP A 129 -0.49 -13.79 7.19
CA TRP A 129 -1.93 -13.92 6.88
C TRP A 129 -2.20 -14.64 5.55
N TRP A 130 -1.18 -15.13 4.83
CA TRP A 130 -1.35 -15.98 3.65
C TRP A 130 -1.14 -17.46 4.01
N PRO A 131 -1.92 -18.39 3.44
CA PRO A 131 -1.90 -19.78 3.86
C PRO A 131 -0.61 -20.51 3.47
N GLY A 132 -0.05 -21.27 4.41
CA GLY A 132 1.02 -22.24 4.17
C GLY A 132 2.25 -21.66 3.47
N GLU A 133 2.69 -22.34 2.40
CA GLU A 133 3.82 -21.92 1.56
C GLU A 133 3.50 -20.71 0.69
N ALA A 134 2.22 -20.38 0.46
CA ALA A 134 1.87 -19.21 -0.33
C ALA A 134 2.39 -17.93 0.34
N GLY A 135 2.50 -17.92 1.67
CA GLY A 135 3.04 -16.81 2.46
C GLY A 135 4.55 -16.63 2.37
N ARG A 136 5.31 -17.58 1.81
CA ARG A 136 6.72 -17.35 1.45
C ARG A 136 6.76 -16.58 0.12
N VAL A 137 7.30 -15.38 0.14
CA VAL A 137 7.22 -14.42 -0.97
C VAL A 137 8.59 -13.80 -1.26
N THR A 138 8.74 -13.21 -2.45
CA THR A 138 9.86 -12.34 -2.79
C THR A 138 9.43 -10.88 -2.83
N VAL A 139 10.38 -9.95 -2.73
CA VAL A 139 10.13 -8.51 -2.93
C VAL A 139 9.41 -8.26 -4.25
N GLN A 140 9.85 -8.89 -5.35
CA GLN A 140 9.19 -8.76 -6.65
C GLN A 140 7.73 -9.22 -6.63
N ARG A 141 7.44 -10.38 -6.01
CA ARG A 141 6.07 -10.91 -5.92
C ARG A 141 5.16 -9.97 -5.15
N ILE A 142 5.64 -9.47 -4.00
CA ILE A 142 4.90 -8.50 -3.21
C ILE A 142 4.73 -7.18 -3.95
N ALA A 143 5.76 -6.74 -4.68
CA ALA A 143 5.66 -5.49 -5.41
C ALA A 143 4.57 -5.56 -6.49
N VAL A 144 4.54 -6.64 -7.28
CA VAL A 144 3.47 -6.88 -8.27
C VAL A 144 2.10 -7.01 -7.60
N HIS A 145 2.00 -7.71 -6.48
CA HIS A 145 0.76 -7.82 -5.71
C HIS A 145 0.22 -6.44 -5.31
N LEU A 146 1.09 -5.57 -4.77
CA LEU A 146 0.73 -4.22 -4.37
C LEU A 146 0.34 -3.33 -5.55
N VAL A 147 0.93 -3.51 -6.73
CA VAL A 147 0.53 -2.73 -7.92
C VAL A 147 -0.92 -3.08 -8.24
N ALA A 148 -1.24 -4.37 -8.27
CA ALA A 148 -2.61 -4.81 -8.50
C ALA A 148 -3.56 -4.39 -7.37
N GLU A 149 -3.10 -4.36 -6.11
CA GLU A 149 -3.91 -3.93 -4.96
C GLU A 149 -4.27 -2.46 -5.05
N LEU A 150 -3.27 -1.58 -5.15
CA LEU A 150 -3.47 -0.14 -5.20
C LEU A 150 -4.32 0.26 -6.41
N ASN A 151 -4.09 -0.34 -7.59
CA ASN A 151 -4.87 -0.03 -8.79
C ASN A 151 -6.32 -0.54 -8.73
N ARG A 152 -6.66 -1.50 -7.87
CA ARG A 152 -8.05 -1.93 -7.67
C ARG A 152 -8.87 -0.92 -6.86
N HIS A 153 -8.20 -0.05 -6.11
CA HIS A 153 -8.83 1.03 -5.33
C HIS A 153 -8.72 2.40 -6.03
N ALA A 154 -7.65 2.60 -6.82
CA ALA A 154 -7.42 3.76 -7.68
C ALA A 154 -8.32 3.80 -8.91
#